data_AF-A0A7S1DE76-F1
#
_entry.id   AF-A0A7S1DE76-F1
#
_cell.length_a   1.000
_cell.length_b   1.000
_cell.length_c   1.000
_cell.angle_alpha   90.00
_cell.angle_beta   90.00
_cell.angle_gamma   90.00
#
_symmetry.space_group_name_H-M   'P 1'
#
loop_
_entity.id
_entity.type
_entity.pdbx_description
1 polymer ?
#
loop_
_entity_poly.entity_id
_entity_poly.type
_entity_poly.pdbx_seq_one_letter_code
_entity_poly.pdbx_strand_id
1 'polypeptide(L)'
;EAVAFYRHRWESTKGFVDAYEMRKLPPNLRVQVFFEAYSGVIGACGFLQLRDREDLLFWGRFTSQLIARTYMRGDWLCRDTDPPDRLWLVLSGTCLEVQEETSYVFHRHKAGSWFGELAPFLERE
;
A
#
# COMPACT_ATOMS: atom_id res chain seq x y z
N GLU A 1 11.06 -2.37 21.10
CA GLU A 1 10.42 -2.38 19.76
C GLU A 1 8.98 -1.87 19.80
N ALA A 2 8.07 -2.45 20.59
CA ALA A 2 6.67 -2.00 20.70
C ALA A 2 6.50 -0.49 20.97
N VAL A 3 7.26 0.08 21.91
CA VAL A 3 7.19 1.53 22.21
C VAL A 3 7.57 2.40 21.00
N ALA A 4 8.57 1.99 20.22
CA ALA A 4 8.99 2.71 19.03
C ALA A 4 7.92 2.64 17.93
N PHE A 5 7.29 1.47 17.75
CA PHE A 5 6.17 1.29 16.83
C PHE A 5 4.99 2.21 17.19
N TYR A 6 4.54 2.22 18.45
CA TYR A 6 3.41 3.06 18.87
C TYR A 6 3.73 4.55 18.81
N ARG A 7 4.98 4.96 19.12
CA ARG A 7 5.42 6.34 18.95
C ARG A 7 5.36 6.77 17.48
N HIS A 8 5.94 5.96 16.58
CA HIS A 8 5.90 6.26 15.15
C HIS A 8 4.46 6.35 14.63
N ARG A 9 3.59 5.41 15.01
CA ARG A 9 2.17 5.41 14.65
C ARG A 9 1.42 6.64 15.18
N TRP A 10 1.74 7.09 16.40
CA TRP A 10 1.16 8.31 16.95
C TRP A 10 1.66 9.57 16.23
N GLU A 11 2.92 9.60 15.83
CA GLU A 11 3.50 10.71 15.09
C GLU A 11 2.91 10.81 13.67
N SER A 12 2.75 9.68 12.98
CA SER A 12 2.31 9.61 11.58
C SER A 12 0.80 9.70 11.41
N THR A 13 0.02 8.91 12.14
CA THR A 13 -1.46 8.86 11.95
C THR A 13 -2.23 9.30 13.18
N LYS A 14 -1.56 9.70 14.28
CA LYS A 14 -2.23 9.96 15.58
C LYS A 14 -3.03 8.76 16.07
N GLY A 15 -2.61 7.55 15.69
CA GLY A 15 -3.31 6.30 16.01
C GLY A 15 -4.53 6.02 15.12
N PHE A 16 -4.87 6.92 14.20
CA PHE A 16 -5.98 6.76 13.27
C PHE A 16 -5.74 5.54 12.36
N VAL A 17 -6.81 4.78 12.14
CA VAL A 17 -6.82 3.60 11.28
C VAL A 17 -7.63 3.95 10.04
N ASP A 18 -6.94 4.44 9.01
CA ASP A 18 -7.55 4.94 7.77
C ASP A 18 -8.61 3.98 7.21
N ALA A 19 -8.31 2.69 7.15
CA ALA A 19 -9.21 1.70 6.56
C ALA A 19 -10.57 1.56 7.31
N TYR A 20 -10.61 1.76 8.62
CA TYR A 20 -11.86 1.64 9.39
C TYR A 20 -12.72 2.90 9.26
N GLU A 21 -12.10 4.07 9.33
CA GLU A 21 -12.79 5.35 9.28
C GLU A 21 -13.26 5.67 7.85
N MET A 22 -12.44 5.36 6.84
CA MET A 22 -12.81 5.51 5.43
C MET A 22 -14.02 4.66 5.04
N ARG A 23 -14.25 3.52 5.71
CA ARG A 23 -15.43 2.66 5.47
C ARG A 23 -16.74 3.32 5.89
N LYS A 24 -16.70 4.27 6.84
CA LYS A 24 -17.89 5.02 7.27
C LYS A 24 -18.30 6.09 6.25
N LEU A 25 -17.38 6.50 5.37
CA LEU A 25 -17.65 7.49 4.34
C LEU A 25 -18.45 6.87 3.17
N PRO A 26 -19.41 7.61 2.60
CA PRO A 26 -20.01 7.33 1.30
C PRO A 26 -18.94 7.09 0.22
N PRO A 27 -19.18 6.22 -0.78
CA PRO A 27 -18.18 5.86 -1.79
C PRO A 27 -17.54 7.05 -2.51
N ASN A 28 -18.33 8.06 -2.88
CA ASN A 28 -17.85 9.28 -3.52
C ASN A 28 -16.89 10.08 -2.63
N LEU A 29 -17.23 10.26 -1.35
CA LEU A 29 -16.36 10.96 -0.40
C LEU A 29 -15.09 10.18 -0.10
N ARG A 30 -15.17 8.84 -0.05
CA ARG A 30 -13.99 7.98 0.13
C ARG A 30 -12.99 8.15 -1.01
N VAL A 31 -13.48 8.13 -2.25
CA VAL A 31 -12.64 8.34 -3.44
C VAL A 31 -12.01 9.72 -3.41
N GLN A 32 -12.78 10.75 -3.08
CA GLN A 32 -12.27 12.12 -2.96
C GLN A 32 -11.17 12.24 -1.90
N VAL A 33 -11.41 11.73 -0.68
CA VAL A 33 -10.41 11.74 0.40
C VAL A 33 -9.17 10.93 0.01
N PHE A 34 -9.34 9.79 -0.66
CA PHE A 34 -8.23 8.98 -1.16
C PHE A 34 -7.35 9.74 -2.15
N PHE A 35 -7.96 10.40 -3.14
CA PHE A 35 -7.22 11.21 -4.11
C PHE A 35 -6.50 12.39 -3.46
N GLU A 36 -7.14 13.05 -2.48
CA GLU A 36 -6.53 14.17 -1.78
C GLU A 36 -5.34 13.70 -0.93
N ALA A 37 -5.55 12.68 -0.10
CA ALA A 37 -4.55 12.16 0.83
C ALA A 37 -3.35 11.50 0.13
N TYR A 38 -3.57 10.86 -1.02
CA TYR A 38 -2.55 10.06 -1.71
C TYR A 38 -2.26 10.53 -3.14
N SER A 39 -2.60 11.79 -3.47
CA SER A 39 -2.35 12.39 -4.79
C SER A 39 -0.92 12.17 -5.29
N GLY A 40 0.09 12.34 -4.43
CA GLY A 40 1.49 12.12 -4.78
C GLY A 40 1.83 10.66 -5.09
N VAL A 41 1.27 9.70 -4.35
CA VAL A 41 1.49 8.27 -4.58
C VAL A 41 0.79 7.82 -5.86
N ILE A 42 -0.47 8.23 -6.06
CA ILE A 42 -1.24 7.92 -7.26
C ILE A 42 -0.54 8.50 -8.50
N GLY A 43 -0.02 9.71 -8.39
CA GLY A 43 0.77 10.36 -9.45
C GLY A 43 2.10 9.66 -9.74
N ALA A 44 2.68 8.93 -8.80
CA ALA A 44 3.90 8.16 -9.02
C ALA A 44 3.63 6.71 -9.48
N CYS A 45 2.42 6.22 -9.25
CA CYS A 45 2.03 4.85 -9.53
C CYS A 45 1.47 4.72 -10.95
N GLY A 46 2.34 4.40 -11.92
CA GLY A 46 2.00 4.41 -13.35
C GLY A 46 0.74 3.62 -13.74
N PHE A 47 0.47 2.45 -13.12
CA PHE A 47 -0.72 1.66 -13.48
C PHE A 47 -2.03 2.31 -13.02
N LEU A 48 -1.99 3.11 -11.94
CA LEU A 48 -3.15 3.85 -11.44
C LEU A 48 -3.50 5.04 -12.34
N GLN A 49 -2.52 5.55 -13.09
CA GLN A 49 -2.74 6.60 -14.08
C GLN A 49 -3.48 6.12 -15.34
N LEU A 50 -3.56 4.80 -15.56
CA LEU A 50 -4.28 4.22 -16.70
C LEU A 50 -5.80 4.32 -16.56
N ARG A 51 -6.30 4.72 -15.39
CA ARG A 51 -7.72 4.84 -15.09
C ARG A 51 -8.12 6.30 -14.95
N ASP A 52 -9.25 6.64 -15.55
CA ASP A 52 -9.85 7.95 -15.38
C ASP A 52 -10.23 8.15 -13.90
N ARG A 53 -10.00 9.35 -13.36
CA ARG A 53 -10.42 9.73 -12.01
C ARG A 53 -11.94 9.74 -11.86
N GLU A 54 -12.66 9.93 -12.97
CA GLU A 54 -14.12 9.92 -13.01
C GLU A 54 -14.72 8.50 -12.98
N ASP A 55 -13.91 7.43 -13.09
CA ASP A 55 -14.36 6.05 -12.93
C ASP A 55 -14.62 5.71 -11.46
N LEU A 56 -15.69 6.28 -10.91
CA LEU A 56 -16.09 6.13 -9.51
C LEU A 56 -16.39 4.67 -9.14
N LEU A 57 -16.76 3.83 -10.11
CA LEU A 57 -16.99 2.40 -9.87
C LEU A 57 -15.68 1.67 -9.59
N PHE A 58 -14.67 1.88 -10.45
CA PHE A 58 -13.33 1.35 -10.23
C PHE A 58 -12.76 1.88 -8.92
N TRP A 59 -12.71 3.20 -8.74
CA TRP A 59 -12.08 3.80 -7.56
C TRP A 59 -12.82 3.47 -6.27
N GLY A 60 -14.15 3.40 -6.29
CA GLY A 60 -14.95 2.98 -5.15
C GLY A 60 -14.62 1.56 -4.71
N ARG A 61 -14.44 0.63 -5.67
CA ARG A 61 -14.03 -0.76 -5.38
C ARG A 61 -12.58 -0.84 -4.94
N PHE A 62 -11.67 -0.19 -5.68
CA PHE A 62 -10.24 -0.20 -5.41
C PHE A 62 -9.96 0.31 -3.99
N THR A 63 -10.44 1.50 -3.65
CA THR A 63 -10.24 2.11 -2.32
C THR A 63 -10.91 1.33 -1.19
N SER A 64 -11.97 0.56 -1.48
CA SER A 64 -12.62 -0.29 -0.46
C SER A 64 -11.78 -1.50 -0.05
N GLN A 65 -10.85 -1.94 -0.90
CA GLN A 65 -10.02 -3.12 -0.70
C GLN A 65 -8.63 -2.78 -0.14
N LEU A 66 -8.22 -1.51 -0.16
CA LEU A 66 -6.94 -1.08 0.39
C LEU A 66 -6.90 -1.24 1.91
N ILE A 67 -5.77 -1.76 2.40
CA ILE A 67 -5.49 -1.91 3.83
C ILE A 67 -4.15 -1.25 4.12
N ALA A 68 -4.17 -0.10 4.80
CA ALA A 68 -2.96 0.55 5.27
C ALA A 68 -2.28 -0.31 6.34
N ARG A 69 -0.98 -0.58 6.17
CA ARG A 69 -0.14 -1.32 7.13
C ARG A 69 1.17 -0.57 7.35
N THR A 70 1.67 -0.64 8.59
CA THR A 70 2.95 -0.05 8.99
C THR A 70 3.90 -1.18 9.34
N TYR A 71 5.10 -1.13 8.78
CA TYR A 71 6.17 -2.09 9.02
C TYR A 71 7.38 -1.37 9.59
N MET A 72 8.12 -2.05 10.45
CA MET A 72 9.34 -1.56 11.07
C MET A 72 10.56 -1.99 10.26
N ARG A 73 11.69 -1.33 10.53
CA ARG A 73 12.96 -1.69 9.91
C ARG A 73 13.31 -3.14 10.26
N GLY A 74 13.56 -3.95 9.23
CA GLY A 74 13.91 -5.37 9.36
C GLY A 74 12.72 -6.32 9.20
N ASP A 75 11.49 -5.81 9.15
CA ASP A 75 10.33 -6.65 8.88
C ASP A 75 10.35 -7.16 7.42
N TRP A 76 10.04 -8.44 7.25
CA TRP A 76 9.76 -9.03 5.95
C TRP A 76 8.32 -8.72 5.54
N LEU A 77 8.14 -8.13 4.36
CA LEU A 77 6.82 -7.82 3.80
C LEU A 77 6.18 -9.06 3.16
N CYS A 78 7.00 -9.82 2.45
CA CYS A 78 6.72 -11.11 1.84
C CYS A 78 8.04 -11.83 1.57
N ARG A 79 7.99 -13.14 1.36
CA ARG A 79 9.10 -14.00 0.93
C ARG A 79 8.74 -14.74 -0.34
N ASP A 80 9.72 -15.25 -1.07
CA ASP A 80 9.52 -16.03 -2.29
C ASP A 80 8.69 -17.31 -2.07
N THR A 81 8.69 -17.83 -0.84
CA THR A 81 7.91 -18.98 -0.43
C THR A 81 6.47 -18.63 -0.03
N ASP A 82 6.14 -17.34 0.12
CA ASP A 82 4.79 -16.91 0.46
C ASP A 82 3.89 -16.96 -0.79
N PRO A 83 2.60 -17.32 -0.65
CA PRO A 83 1.67 -17.26 -1.76
C PRO A 83 1.55 -15.82 -2.27
N PRO A 84 1.52 -15.61 -3.61
CA PRO A 84 1.30 -14.28 -4.17
C PRO A 84 -0.17 -13.89 -3.93
N ASP A 85 -0.45 -13.17 -2.85
CA ASP A 85 -1.83 -12.88 -2.41
C ASP A 85 -2.21 -11.39 -2.50
N ARG A 86 -1.25 -10.48 -2.68
CA ARG A 86 -1.46 -9.03 -2.58
C ARG A 86 -0.57 -8.21 -3.50
N LEU A 87 -1.14 -7.10 -3.97
CA LEU A 87 -0.42 -5.96 -4.52
C LEU A 87 -0.03 -5.00 -3.40
N TRP A 88 1.21 -4.51 -3.41
CA TRP A 88 1.73 -3.57 -2.44
C TRP A 88 1.93 -2.19 -3.06
N LEU A 89 1.51 -1.16 -2.32
CA LEU A 89 1.74 0.25 -2.65
C LEU A 89 2.56 0.88 -1.54
N VAL A 90 3.72 1.46 -1.87
CA VAL A 90 4.56 2.13 -0.88
C VAL A 90 4.06 3.56 -0.71
N LEU A 91 3.39 3.83 0.42
CA LEU A 91 2.88 5.16 0.73
C LEU A 91 3.98 6.09 1.25
N SER A 92 4.89 5.56 2.07
CA SER A 92 6.00 6.30 2.67
C SER A 92 7.14 5.34 3.02
N GLY A 93 8.33 5.91 3.22
CA GLY A 93 9.53 5.14 3.56
C GLY A 93 10.18 4.45 2.37
N THR A 94 10.87 3.35 2.64
CA THR A 94 11.62 2.59 1.64
C THR A 94 11.63 1.12 2.03
N CYS A 95 11.38 0.24 1.07
CA CYS A 95 11.62 -1.19 1.22
C CYS A 95 12.62 -1.69 0.16
N LEU A 96 13.25 -2.81 0.46
CA LEU A 96 14.28 -3.42 -0.36
C LEU A 96 13.78 -4.78 -0.81
N GLU A 97 13.93 -5.04 -2.09
CA GLU A 97 13.83 -6.39 -2.65
C GLU A 97 15.22 -7.01 -2.60
N VAL A 98 15.34 -8.12 -1.88
CA VAL A 98 16.63 -8.74 -1.56
C VAL A 98 16.59 -10.24 -1.78
N GLN A 99 17.73 -10.82 -2.15
CA GLN A 99 17.93 -12.25 -2.06
C GLN A 99 18.23 -12.62 -0.59
N GLU A 100 17.40 -13.49 0.00
CA GLU A 100 17.47 -13.79 1.44
C GLU A 100 18.84 -14.34 1.88
N GLU A 101 19.45 -15.24 1.10
CA GLU A 101 20.73 -15.88 1.46
C GLU A 101 21.94 -14.95 1.37
N THR A 102 22.00 -14.09 0.35
CA THR A 102 23.17 -13.26 0.04
C THR A 102 23.02 -11.83 0.56
N SER A 103 21.81 -11.45 0.99
CA SER A 103 21.44 -10.05 1.27
C SER A 103 21.70 -9.09 0.09
N TYR A 104 21.79 -9.63 -1.13
CA TYR A 104 21.96 -8.84 -2.34
C TYR A 104 20.67 -8.06 -2.62
N VAL A 105 20.79 -6.74 -2.82
CA VAL A 105 19.64 -5.85 -3.09
C VAL A 105 19.42 -5.78 -4.60
N PHE A 106 18.32 -6.34 -5.08
CA PHE A 106 17.90 -6.22 -6.48
C PHE A 106 17.31 -4.84 -6.75
N HIS A 107 16.40 -4.42 -5.88
CA HIS A 107 15.61 -3.23 -6.12
C HIS A 107 15.31 -2.48 -4.82
N ARG A 108 15.15 -1.16 -4.95
CA ARG A 108 14.78 -0.26 -3.84
C ARG A 108 13.50 0.46 -4.20
N HIS A 109 12.42 0.14 -3.49
CA HIS A 109 11.12 0.76 -3.67
C HIS A 109 10.99 1.95 -2.73
N LYS A 110 10.57 3.10 -3.26
CA LYS A 110 10.33 4.34 -2.51
C LYS A 110 8.83 4.64 -2.52
N ALA A 111 8.42 5.68 -1.79
CA ALA A 111 7.06 6.19 -1.89
C ALA A 111 6.62 6.37 -3.36
N GLY A 112 5.43 5.86 -3.71
CA GLY A 112 4.93 5.82 -5.09
C GLY A 112 5.26 4.55 -5.87
N SER A 113 6.26 3.77 -5.43
CA SER A 113 6.54 2.45 -6.00
C SER A 113 5.47 1.43 -5.60
N TRP A 114 5.37 0.37 -6.40
CA TRP A 114 4.48 -0.77 -6.18
C TRP A 114 5.16 -2.08 -6.60
N PHE A 115 4.68 -3.22 -6.10
CA PHE A 115 5.18 -4.56 -6.40
C PHE A 115 4.14 -5.64 -6.02
N GLY A 116 4.31 -6.87 -6.53
CA GLY A 116 3.37 -7.98 -6.26
C GLY A 116 2.19 -8.02 -7.23
N GLU A 117 2.36 -7.48 -8.42
CA GLU A 117 1.32 -7.31 -9.43
C GLU A 117 0.81 -8.58 -10.07
N LEU A 118 1.56 -9.68 -9.95
CA LEU A 118 1.08 -10.97 -10.44
C LEU A 118 0.03 -11.57 -9.49
N ALA A 119 0.04 -11.20 -8.20
CA ALA A 119 -0.85 -11.78 -7.20
C ALA A 119 -2.35 -11.63 -7.54
N PRO A 120 -2.86 -10.47 -8.00
CA PRO A 120 -4.26 -10.34 -8.41
C PRO A 120 -4.67 -11.17 -9.64
N PHE A 121 -3.71 -11.64 -10.46
CA PHE A 121 -3.98 -12.38 -11.71
C PHE A 121 -3.75 -13.89 -11.60
N LEU A 122 -3.12 -14.34 -10.53
CA LEU A 122 -2.92 -15.75 -10.28
C LEU A 122 -4.22 -16.31 -9.69
N GLU A 123 -4.92 -17.13 -10.48
CA GLU A 123 -6.13 -17.81 -10.05
C GLU A 123 -5.82 -18.66 -8.81
N ARG A 124 -6.69 -18.55 -7.80
CA ARG A 124 -6.71 -19.50 -6.69
C ARG A 124 -7.44 -20.74 -7.21
N GLU A 125 -6.70 -21.79 -7.53
CA GLU A 125 -7.27 -23.13 -7.69
C GLU A 125 -8.02 -23.57 -6.42
#